data_AF-A0A2V6U0L3-F1
#
_entry.id   AF-A0A2V6U0L3-F1
#
_cell.length_a   1.000
_cell.length_b   1.000
_cell.length_c   1.000
_cell.angle_alpha   90.00
_cell.angle_beta   90.00
_cell.angle_gamma   90.00
#
_symmetry.space_group_name_H-M   'P 1'
#
loop_
_entity.id
_entity.type
_entity.pdbx_description
1 polymer ?
#
loop_
_entity_poly.entity_id
_entity_poly.type
_entity_poly.pdbx_seq_one_letter_code
_entity_poly.pdbx_strand_id
1 'polypeptide(L)'
;MQIRLTRDLEEQRRATPGAMTVDAFLAQFPEVPRDLRDEPVMAEFVRAFSAQLAVAQKPSPCVARAGGGDAEHHFYTRLVNDLAIYGIGLAKRERTLQRLERLLAEYRAQPATFACTLVPRQGPEAPRAACR
;
A
#
# COMPACT_ATOMS: atom_id res chain seq x y z
N MET A 1 40.08 8.64 -14.67
CA MET A 1 38.79 7.91 -14.71
C MET A 1 37.90 8.46 -13.61
N GLN A 2 36.88 9.26 -13.95
CA GLN A 2 35.91 9.77 -12.97
C GLN A 2 34.56 9.11 -13.21
N ILE A 3 33.91 8.77 -12.11
CA ILE A 3 32.98 7.67 -12.02
C ILE A 3 31.57 8.18 -12.31
N ARG A 4 30.92 7.67 -13.35
CA ARG A 4 29.52 7.97 -13.75
C ARG A 4 28.47 7.34 -12.80
N LEU A 5 28.76 7.24 -11.50
CA LEU A 5 27.90 6.52 -10.55
C LEU A 5 26.69 7.35 -10.05
N THR A 6 26.73 8.68 -10.13
CA THR A 6 25.67 9.54 -9.56
C THR A 6 24.39 9.57 -10.40
N ARG A 7 24.50 9.45 -11.73
CA ARG A 7 23.33 9.48 -12.63
C ARG A 7 22.56 8.16 -12.62
N ASP A 8 23.28 7.05 -12.47
CA ASP A 8 22.71 5.70 -12.43
C ASP A 8 21.86 5.49 -11.17
N LEU A 9 22.23 6.05 -10.01
CA LEU A 9 21.43 6.01 -8.78
C LEU A 9 20.12 6.81 -8.87
N GLU A 10 20.11 7.93 -9.59
CA GLU A 10 18.88 8.70 -9.82
C GLU A 10 17.97 8.08 -10.88
N GLU A 11 18.54 7.41 -11.89
CA GLU A 11 17.79 6.64 -12.89
C GLU A 11 17.26 5.31 -12.30
N GLN A 12 18.00 4.65 -11.41
CA GLN A 12 17.55 3.49 -10.63
C GLN A 12 16.47 3.87 -9.60
N ARG A 13 16.48 5.09 -9.04
CA ARG A 13 15.33 5.62 -8.26
C ARG A 13 14.11 5.92 -9.12
N ARG A 14 14.27 6.19 -10.43
CA ARG A 14 13.15 6.38 -11.36
C ARG A 14 12.59 5.07 -11.90
N ALA A 15 13.40 4.02 -11.94
CA ALA A 15 13.01 2.71 -12.41
C ALA A 15 13.31 1.66 -11.34
N THR A 16 12.46 1.56 -10.32
CA THR A 16 12.41 0.35 -9.47
C THR A 16 11.91 -0.80 -10.34
N PRO A 17 12.73 -1.79 -10.71
CA PRO A 17 12.26 -2.97 -11.42
C PRO A 17 11.46 -3.77 -10.40
N GLY A 18 10.12 -3.63 -10.41
CA GLY A 18 9.23 -4.15 -9.37
C GLY A 18 8.14 -3.19 -8.91
N ALA A 19 8.07 -1.95 -9.43
CA ALA A 19 6.94 -1.07 -9.17
C ALA A 19 5.66 -1.65 -9.80
N MET A 20 4.72 -2.07 -8.96
CA MET A 20 3.39 -2.50 -9.34
C MET A 20 2.71 -1.45 -10.24
N THR A 21 2.04 -1.87 -11.31
CA THR A 21 1.23 -0.97 -12.14
C THR A 21 -0.20 -0.89 -11.62
N VAL A 22 -0.95 0.17 -11.98
CA VAL A 22 -2.37 0.29 -11.60
C VAL A 22 -3.19 -0.88 -12.15
N ASP A 23 -2.91 -1.34 -13.37
CA ASP A 23 -3.58 -2.52 -13.93
C ASP A 23 -3.28 -3.80 -13.14
N ALA A 24 -2.03 -4.00 -12.73
CA ALA A 24 -1.67 -5.14 -11.88
C ALA A 24 -2.37 -5.07 -10.52
N PHE A 25 -2.47 -3.88 -9.95
CA PHE A 25 -3.21 -3.64 -8.71
C PHE A 25 -4.69 -3.99 -8.83
N LEU A 26 -5.37 -3.49 -9.87
CA LEU A 26 -6.79 -3.80 -10.11
C LEU A 26 -7.03 -5.26 -10.47
N ALA A 27 -6.04 -5.95 -11.05
CA ALA A 27 -6.11 -7.39 -11.30
C ALA A 27 -5.95 -8.22 -10.01
N GLN A 28 -5.09 -7.77 -9.09
CA GLN A 28 -4.90 -8.42 -7.79
C GLN A 28 -6.10 -8.20 -6.84
N PHE A 29 -6.73 -7.02 -6.91
CA PHE A 29 -7.86 -6.64 -6.06
C PHE A 29 -9.10 -6.30 -6.91
N PRO A 30 -9.84 -7.31 -7.41
CA PRO A 30 -11.02 -7.10 -8.26
C PRO A 30 -12.19 -6.38 -7.56
N GLU A 31 -12.16 -6.25 -6.24
CA GLU A 31 -13.11 -5.44 -5.47
C GLU A 31 -12.90 -3.93 -5.63
N VAL A 32 -11.73 -3.50 -6.10
CA VAL A 32 -11.45 -2.07 -6.33
C VAL A 32 -12.07 -1.65 -7.66
N PRO A 33 -12.93 -0.63 -7.67
CA PRO A 33 -13.57 -0.17 -8.89
C PRO A 33 -12.59 0.34 -9.95
N ARG A 34 -12.86 -0.03 -11.21
CA ARG A 34 -12.03 0.37 -12.35
C ARG A 34 -12.19 1.84 -12.74
N ASP A 35 -13.23 2.54 -12.27
CA ASP A 35 -13.41 3.98 -12.50
C ASP A 35 -12.37 4.85 -11.77
N LEU A 36 -11.60 4.25 -10.85
CA LEU A 36 -10.45 4.88 -10.21
C LEU A 36 -9.13 4.68 -10.98
N ARG A 37 -9.14 3.91 -12.08
CA ARG A 37 -7.93 3.57 -12.84
C ARG A 37 -7.17 4.80 -13.33
N ASP A 38 -7.89 5.75 -13.93
CA ASP A 38 -7.30 6.90 -14.60
C ASP A 38 -7.07 8.08 -13.64
N GLU A 39 -7.36 7.90 -12.35
CA GLU A 39 -7.14 8.94 -11.35
C GLU A 39 -5.64 9.11 -11.06
N PRO A 40 -5.10 10.34 -11.14
CA PRO A 40 -3.67 10.57 -10.95
C PRO A 40 -3.19 10.17 -9.55
N VAL A 41 -4.05 10.35 -8.54
CA VAL A 41 -3.78 9.92 -7.16
C VAL A 41 -3.63 8.40 -7.05
N MET A 42 -4.33 7.62 -7.90
CA MET A 42 -4.25 6.16 -7.91
C MET A 42 -2.88 5.70 -8.43
N ALA A 43 -2.40 6.30 -9.52
CA ALA A 43 -1.07 5.99 -10.07
C ALA A 43 0.04 6.26 -9.05
N GLU A 44 -0.05 7.38 -8.33
CA GLU A 44 0.93 7.70 -7.30
C GLU A 44 0.83 6.77 -6.08
N PHE A 45 -0.39 6.46 -5.64
CA PHE A 45 -0.66 5.51 -4.56
C PHE A 45 -0.03 4.14 -4.84
N VAL A 46 -0.31 3.54 -6.00
CA VAL A 46 0.23 2.22 -6.36
C VAL A 46 1.75 2.25 -6.45
N ARG A 47 2.33 3.32 -7.01
CA ARG A 47 3.78 3.49 -7.06
C ARG A 47 4.40 3.56 -5.66
N ALA A 48 3.81 4.36 -4.77
CA ALA A 48 4.32 4.61 -3.43
C ALA A 48 4.28 3.35 -2.53
N PHE A 49 3.23 2.54 -2.66
CA PHE A 49 2.99 1.38 -1.80
C PHE A 49 3.17 0.03 -2.51
N SER A 50 3.84 0.02 -3.66
CA SER A 50 3.99 -1.18 -4.50
C SER A 50 4.49 -2.41 -3.74
N ALA A 51 5.49 -2.26 -2.87
CA ALA A 51 6.02 -3.37 -2.07
C ALA A 51 5.00 -3.93 -1.06
N GLN A 52 4.24 -3.05 -0.40
CA GLN A 52 3.21 -3.45 0.56
C GLN A 52 1.98 -4.05 -0.13
N LEU A 53 1.59 -3.49 -1.28
CA LEU A 53 0.47 -3.98 -2.09
C LEU A 53 0.76 -5.36 -2.68
N ALA A 54 2.01 -5.64 -3.06
CA ALA A 54 2.40 -6.94 -3.59
C ALA A 54 2.19 -8.10 -2.59
N VAL A 55 2.34 -7.83 -1.29
CA VAL A 55 2.16 -8.84 -0.22
C VAL A 55 0.80 -8.74 0.48
N ALA A 56 0.00 -7.70 0.22
CA ALA A 56 -1.26 -7.48 0.89
C ALA A 56 -2.28 -8.60 0.58
N GLN A 57 -2.86 -9.16 1.64
CA GLN A 57 -3.81 -10.28 1.55
C GLN A 57 -5.12 -9.91 2.22
N LYS A 58 -6.22 -10.17 1.50
CA LYS A 58 -7.57 -9.98 2.04
C LYS A 58 -7.81 -10.97 3.18
N PRO A 59 -8.24 -10.51 4.36
CA PRO A 59 -8.56 -11.42 5.46
C PRO A 59 -9.77 -12.28 5.10
N SER A 60 -9.63 -13.60 5.27
CA SER A 60 -10.73 -14.54 5.11
C SER A 60 -11.67 -14.51 6.33
N PRO A 61 -13.01 -14.48 6.16
CA PRO A 61 -13.98 -14.28 7.25
C PRO A 61 -13.93 -15.28 8.41
N CYS A 62 -13.48 -16.51 8.16
CA CYS A 62 -13.56 -17.61 9.13
C CYS A 62 -12.24 -17.94 9.83
N VAL A 63 -11.18 -17.18 9.58
CA VAL A 63 -9.85 -17.44 10.14
C VAL A 63 -9.47 -16.27 11.04
N ALA A 64 -10.07 -16.22 12.23
CA ALA A 64 -9.55 -15.39 13.31
C ALA A 64 -8.25 -16.05 13.81
N ARG A 65 -7.12 -15.72 13.18
CA ARG A 65 -5.82 -16.20 13.64
C ARG A 65 -5.55 -15.60 15.02
N ALA A 66 -5.36 -16.44 16.02
CA ALA A 66 -4.97 -16.04 17.37
C ALA A 66 -3.65 -15.25 17.27
N GLY A 67 -3.69 -13.94 17.56
CA GLY A 67 -2.49 -13.10 17.58
C GLY A 67 -2.57 -11.75 16.86
N GLY A 68 -3.72 -11.38 16.28
CA GLY A 68 -3.81 -10.16 15.45
C GLY A 68 -3.18 -10.43 14.08
N GLY A 69 -3.93 -10.17 13.02
CA GLY A 69 -3.59 -10.66 11.67
C GLY A 69 -2.15 -10.37 11.24
N ASP A 70 -1.60 -11.26 10.41
CA ASP A 70 -0.26 -11.10 9.85
C ASP A 70 -0.14 -9.73 9.12
N ALA A 71 1.08 -9.19 9.00
CA ALA A 71 1.32 -7.85 8.45
C ALA A 71 0.64 -7.61 7.08
N GLU A 72 0.54 -8.66 6.27
CA GLU A 72 -0.13 -8.73 4.98
C GLU A 72 -1.62 -8.33 5.06
N HIS A 73 -2.33 -8.77 6.12
CA HIS A 73 -3.73 -8.45 6.34
C HIS A 73 -3.91 -7.00 6.81
N HIS A 74 -2.95 -6.50 7.60
CA HIS A 74 -2.92 -5.10 7.99
C HIS A 74 -2.68 -4.19 6.79
N PHE A 75 -1.80 -4.57 5.86
CA PHE A 75 -1.60 -3.83 4.62
C PHE A 75 -2.88 -3.78 3.78
N TYR A 76 -3.58 -4.90 3.60
CA TYR A 76 -4.89 -4.88 2.93
C TYR A 76 -5.88 -3.95 3.65
N THR A 77 -6.00 -4.08 4.97
CA THR A 77 -6.96 -3.32 5.77
C THR A 77 -6.68 -1.81 5.71
N ARG A 78 -5.42 -1.40 5.69
CA ARG A 78 -5.05 0.02 5.67
C ARG A 78 -5.05 0.60 4.25
N LEU A 79 -4.59 -0.15 3.26
CA LEU A 79 -4.33 0.37 1.92
C LEU A 79 -5.47 0.08 0.92
N VAL A 80 -6.12 -1.07 1.02
CA VAL A 80 -7.09 -1.56 0.02
C VAL A 80 -8.53 -1.44 0.51
N ASN A 81 -8.78 -1.62 1.80
CA ASN A 81 -10.13 -1.74 2.35
C ASN A 81 -11.05 -0.55 2.05
N ASP A 82 -10.56 0.68 2.12
CA ASP A 82 -11.39 1.86 1.81
C ASP A 82 -11.82 1.88 0.33
N LEU A 83 -10.96 1.39 -0.57
CA LEU A 83 -11.26 1.27 -2.00
C LEU A 83 -12.27 0.14 -2.26
N ALA A 84 -12.15 -0.96 -1.52
CA ALA A 84 -13.11 -2.05 -1.55
C ALA A 84 -14.49 -1.61 -1.03
N ILE A 85 -14.54 -0.80 0.04
CA ILE A 85 -15.77 -0.21 0.60
C ILE A 85 -16.43 0.72 -0.41
N TYR A 86 -15.64 1.51 -1.15
CA TYR A 86 -16.15 2.29 -2.28
C TYR A 86 -16.77 1.39 -3.35
N GLY A 87 -16.13 0.27 -3.71
CA GLY A 87 -16.64 -0.64 -4.73
C GLY A 87 -17.95 -1.34 -4.42
N ILE A 88 -18.29 -1.49 -3.13
CA ILE A 88 -19.61 -1.98 -2.71
C ILE A 88 -20.63 -0.85 -2.47
N GLY A 89 -20.30 0.39 -2.81
CA GLY A 89 -21.20 1.55 -2.72
C GLY A 89 -21.39 2.15 -1.33
N LEU A 90 -20.54 1.77 -0.36
CA LEU A 90 -20.63 2.26 1.03
C LEU A 90 -19.81 3.53 1.29
N ALA A 91 -18.93 3.92 0.36
CA ALA A 91 -18.19 5.18 0.40
C ALA A 91 -18.49 6.02 -0.85
N LYS A 92 -18.27 7.34 -0.75
CA LYS A 92 -18.34 8.26 -1.91
C LYS A 92 -16.98 8.33 -2.59
N ARG A 93 -16.98 8.54 -3.91
CA ARG A 93 -15.78 8.65 -4.73
C ARG A 93 -14.86 9.77 -4.23
N GLU A 94 -15.38 10.98 -4.06
CA GLU A 94 -14.60 12.16 -3.68
C GLU A 94 -13.95 11.97 -2.31
N ARG A 95 -14.69 11.40 -1.35
CA ARG A 95 -14.16 11.10 -0.01
C ARG A 95 -13.06 10.04 -0.06
N THR A 96 -13.19 9.07 -0.95
CA THR A 96 -12.20 8.00 -1.14
C THR A 96 -10.90 8.58 -1.71
N LEU A 97 -10.99 9.44 -2.73
CA LEU A 97 -9.85 10.13 -3.31
C LEU A 97 -9.16 11.06 -2.30
N GLN A 98 -9.91 11.89 -1.57
CA GLN A 98 -9.36 12.74 -0.50
C GLN A 98 -8.61 11.94 0.57
N ARG A 99 -9.10 10.73 0.88
CA ARG A 99 -8.45 9.85 1.85
C ARG A 99 -7.14 9.26 1.31
N LEU A 100 -7.09 8.93 0.03
CA LEU A 100 -5.84 8.52 -0.65
C LEU A 100 -4.82 9.66 -0.68
N GLU A 101 -5.25 10.88 -0.99
CA GLU A 101 -4.37 12.06 -0.99
C GLU A 101 -3.78 12.32 0.39
N ARG A 102 -4.60 12.25 1.44
CA ARG A 102 -4.13 12.39 2.83
C ARG A 102 -3.12 11.29 3.18
N LEU A 103 -3.42 10.05 2.81
CA LEU A 103 -2.52 8.91 3.01
C LEU A 103 -1.16 9.13 2.33
N LEU A 104 -1.16 9.62 1.08
CA LEU A 104 0.06 9.96 0.36
C LEU A 104 0.81 11.11 1.03
N ALA A 105 0.10 12.13 1.53
CA ALA A 105 0.71 13.23 2.27
C ALA A 105 1.39 12.75 3.56
N GLU A 106 0.74 11.87 4.34
CA GLU A 106 1.31 11.23 5.53
C GLU A 106 2.56 10.42 5.18
N TYR A 107 2.51 9.63 4.09
CA TYR A 107 3.65 8.87 3.60
C TYR A 107 4.82 9.78 3.19
N ARG A 108 4.57 10.85 2.43
CA ARG A 108 5.61 11.81 2.01
C ARG A 108 6.25 12.52 3.19
N ALA A 109 5.51 12.75 4.28
CA ALA A 109 6.07 13.36 5.48
C ALA A 109 7.12 12.45 6.15
N GLN A 110 6.94 11.13 6.10
CA GLN A 110 7.80 10.17 6.82
C GLN A 110 7.98 8.84 6.07
N PRO A 111 8.55 8.82 4.86
CA PRO A 111 8.54 7.64 4.00
C PRO A 111 9.31 6.45 4.59
N ALA A 112 10.39 6.71 5.33
CA ALA A 112 11.23 5.67 5.92
C ALA A 112 10.55 4.90 7.06
N THR A 113 9.62 5.52 7.79
CA THR A 113 8.96 4.93 8.96
C THR A 113 7.49 4.62 8.73
N PHE A 114 6.91 5.11 7.63
CA PHE A 114 5.49 4.96 7.35
C PHE A 114 5.04 3.50 7.29
N ALA A 115 5.84 2.61 6.71
CA ALA A 115 5.53 1.17 6.67
C ALA A 115 5.34 0.58 8.08
N CYS A 116 6.12 1.04 9.07
CA CYS A 116 6.00 0.64 10.46
C CYS A 116 4.76 1.19 11.16
N THR A 117 4.06 2.16 10.56
CA THR A 117 2.77 2.68 11.05
C THR A 117 1.56 1.94 10.44
N LEU A 118 1.77 1.17 9.37
CA LEU A 118 0.71 0.41 8.71
C LEU A 118 0.32 -0.85 9.48
N VAL A 119 1.26 -1.43 10.23
CA VAL A 119 1.04 -2.58 11.08
C VAL A 119 0.96 -2.10 12.54
N PRO A 120 -0.11 -2.43 13.28
CA PRO A 120 -0.17 -2.10 14.71
C PRO A 120 1.06 -2.65 15.43
N ARG A 121 1.66 -1.84 16.31
CA ARG A 121 2.69 -2.35 17.21
C ARG A 121 2.06 -3.45 18.05
N GLN A 122 2.54 -4.68 17.88
CA GLN A 122 2.06 -5.77 18.70
C GLN A 122 2.33 -5.43 20.18
N GLY A 123 1.39 -5.82 21.06
CA GLY A 123 1.47 -5.51 22.48
C GLY A 123 2.74 -6.08 23.14
N PRO A 124 3.05 -5.67 24.38
CA PRO A 124 4.30 -6.02 25.07
C PRO A 124 4.62 -7.52 25.16
N GLU A 125 3.64 -8.41 24.98
CA GLU A 125 3.82 -9.87 25.04
C GLU A 125 4.02 -10.55 23.67
N ALA A 126 4.04 -9.81 22.56
CA ALA A 126 4.10 -10.44 21.25
C ALA A 126 5.54 -10.68 20.75
N PRO A 127 5.83 -11.83 20.12
CA PRO A 127 7.16 -12.13 19.62
C PRO A 127 7.58 -11.11 18.55
N ARG A 128 8.82 -10.62 18.65
CA ARG A 128 9.36 -9.55 17.79
C ARG A 128 9.32 -9.97 16.32
N ALA A 129 8.42 -9.37 15.54
CA ALA A 129 8.51 -9.41 14.09
C ALA A 129 9.71 -8.57 13.66
N ALA A 130 10.78 -9.22 13.22
CA ALA A 130 11.92 -8.55 12.63
C ALA A 130 11.51 -8.03 11.24
N CYS A 131 11.24 -6.72 11.12
CA CYS A 131 11.29 -6.07 9.82
C CYS A 131 12.75 -6.16 9.33
N ARG A 132 12.99 -6.99 8.31
CA ARG A 132 14.28 -7.11 7.62
C ARG A 132 14.25 -6.28 6.34
#